data_AF-A0A830HLM4-F1
#
_entry.id   AF-A0A830HLM4-F1
#
_cell.length_a   1.000
_cell.length_b   1.000
_cell.length_c   1.000
_cell.angle_alpha   90.00
_cell.angle_beta   90.00
_cell.angle_gamma   90.00
#
_symmetry.space_group_name_H-M   'P 1'
#
loop_
_entity.id
_entity.type
_entity.pdbx_description
1 polymer ?
#
loop_
_entity_poly.entity_id
_entity_poly.type
_entity_poly.pdbx_seq_one_letter_code
_entity_poly.pdbx_strand_id
1 'polypeptide(L)'
;MLLLSSVLTPPDYYYGRAEAPAVADGVVKEDVNLDEPSSSCATHDVRQKIMECVRSTLSPMQKSATSYRAGAMGFWRPKPSNDANADYAYNQPQQSYGIALLYPPGTTQSTYTGDNATVAEWTIDANEVVIMLGCTPPPSRYFSVTPYLMAKKLGERRRLGVLFGGVTAPSEHVRVQAAIGDSISAGRNVYSRIRARGGKEGTNNTTTSSPWSSETVFLMTASRQAGFAAIDALQKCGVEDEIINLAPIPKSLAANHVKKNGGPTTNNNVGGTFSTFSLYLRNEGPDDRAAYDAYQAESNEYWTIAAISVPTTTSDDDDNNNYSTNIQSSFDDLPLIDASGGAIETERKLKPALDRLARAAVVKLRQEVVGANPRRFDESNAPPASDGRACIARNINCGLGNRDTVYSQVRPFVRLSSARAMAIIVGVNHGAAKFATYSNLVVNEVRRRLGLVVLSDNTLANSRGVVEQLLGEARPELYVAIVSRDCATAAALLPTPLDAAPCAEVPTTGWPSAPLDETLSVWERAYADVRTHVGPDVRLMVMPQMITAFDAVSVNPRFVSWG
;
A
#
# COMPACT_ATOMS: atom_id res chain seq x y z
N MET A 1 42.27 27.04 -9.24
CA MET A 1 42.52 25.74 -8.58
C MET A 1 41.69 25.71 -7.31
N LEU A 2 40.98 24.61 -7.05
CA LEU A 2 39.97 24.35 -6.00
C LEU A 2 38.55 24.87 -6.27
N LEU A 3 37.81 24.12 -7.09
CA LEU A 3 36.36 23.99 -7.02
C LEU A 3 36.06 22.81 -6.07
N LEU A 4 35.47 23.11 -4.91
CA LEU A 4 34.89 22.13 -4.00
C LEU A 4 33.56 21.64 -4.59
N SER A 5 33.51 20.35 -4.94
CA SER A 5 32.28 19.65 -5.26
C SER A 5 31.45 19.46 -3.99
N SER A 6 30.36 20.21 -3.85
CA SER A 6 29.32 19.93 -2.87
C SER A 6 28.59 18.65 -3.27
N VAL A 7 28.85 17.57 -2.53
CA VAL A 7 28.08 16.34 -2.58
C VAL A 7 26.67 16.67 -2.08
N LEU A 8 25.69 16.62 -2.97
CA LEU A 8 24.27 16.72 -2.64
C LEU A 8 23.86 15.47 -1.83
N THR A 9 23.50 15.66 -0.57
CA THR A 9 22.86 14.64 0.27
C THR A 9 21.42 14.42 -0.23
N PRO A 10 20.99 13.17 -0.48
CA PRO A 10 19.58 12.87 -0.78
C PRO A 10 18.68 13.20 0.41
N PRO A 11 17.35 13.38 0.22
CA PRO A 11 16.41 13.62 1.31
C PRO A 11 16.51 12.50 2.36
N ASP A 12 16.55 12.89 3.64
CA ASP A 12 16.62 11.95 4.76
C ASP A 12 15.35 11.10 4.83
N TYR A 13 15.44 9.88 4.31
CA TYR A 13 14.48 8.82 4.56
C TYR A 13 14.76 8.27 5.95
N TYR A 14 13.93 8.59 6.94
CA TYR A 14 14.13 8.10 8.31
C TYR A 14 13.13 6.99 8.63
N TYR A 15 13.57 5.73 8.61
CA TYR A 15 12.97 4.70 9.45
C TYR A 15 13.59 4.88 10.85
N GLY A 16 12.77 5.11 11.87
CA GLY A 16 13.23 5.54 13.21
C GLY A 16 14.37 4.70 13.77
N ARG A 17 15.31 5.35 14.47
CA ARG A 17 16.36 4.69 15.25
C ARG A 17 15.95 4.85 16.72
N ALA A 18 15.46 3.79 17.35
CA ALA A 18 15.36 3.75 18.81
C ALA A 18 16.68 3.20 19.37
N GLU A 19 17.23 3.87 20.37
CA GLU A 19 18.25 3.25 21.23
C GLU A 19 17.58 2.09 21.96
N ALA A 20 18.12 0.88 21.78
CA ALA A 20 17.67 -0.29 22.54
C ALA A 20 17.99 -0.07 24.02
N PRO A 21 17.07 -0.36 24.96
CA PRO A 21 17.46 -0.46 26.36
C PRO A 21 18.47 -1.60 26.51
N ALA A 22 19.51 -1.36 27.31
CA ALA A 22 20.54 -2.36 27.60
C ALA A 22 19.89 -3.63 28.17
N VAL A 23 20.10 -4.76 27.49
CA VAL A 23 19.72 -6.08 27.98
C VAL A 23 20.61 -6.40 29.18
N ALA A 24 20.03 -6.47 30.37
CA ALA A 24 20.71 -6.96 31.56
C ALA A 24 20.82 -8.49 31.45
N ASP A 25 22.05 -9.01 31.50
CA ASP A 25 22.34 -10.43 31.59
C ASP A 25 21.78 -10.99 32.91
N GLY A 26 20.75 -11.84 32.79
CA GLY A 26 20.16 -12.56 33.91
C GLY A 26 19.26 -13.66 33.37
N VAL A 27 19.81 -14.86 33.19
CA VAL A 27 19.02 -16.06 32.89
C VAL A 27 18.13 -16.37 34.09
N VAL A 28 16.88 -15.94 34.02
CA VAL A 28 15.80 -16.46 34.85
C VAL A 28 14.89 -17.25 33.91
N LYS A 29 14.83 -18.58 34.11
CA LYS A 29 13.76 -19.41 33.59
C LYS A 29 12.50 -19.06 34.36
N GLU A 30 11.76 -18.06 33.91
CA GLU A 30 10.36 -17.93 34.25
C GLU A 30 9.55 -18.69 33.20
N ASP A 31 8.79 -19.69 33.68
CA ASP A 31 7.75 -20.34 32.92
C ASP A 31 6.74 -19.26 32.49
N VAL A 32 6.83 -18.84 31.23
CA VAL A 32 5.84 -17.95 30.64
C VAL A 32 4.54 -18.74 30.58
N ASN A 33 3.61 -18.41 31.48
CA ASN A 33 2.29 -18.98 31.48
C ASN A 33 1.55 -18.48 30.21
N LEU A 34 1.46 -19.35 29.19
CA LEU A 34 0.80 -19.07 27.92
C LEU A 34 -0.73 -19.30 27.98
N ASP A 35 -1.29 -19.60 29.16
CA ASP A 35 -2.67 -20.08 29.32
C ASP A 35 -3.73 -18.99 29.64
N GLU A 36 -3.47 -17.69 29.42
CA GLU A 36 -4.54 -16.68 29.52
C GLU A 36 -5.15 -16.32 28.16
N PRO A 37 -6.43 -16.68 27.88
CA PRO A 37 -7.13 -16.27 26.69
C PRO A 37 -7.64 -14.84 26.88
N SER A 38 -6.75 -13.86 26.76
CA SER A 38 -7.17 -12.51 26.42
C SER A 38 -6.95 -12.30 24.92
N SER A 39 -7.85 -11.59 24.27
CA SER A 39 -7.76 -11.13 22.88
C SER A 39 -6.61 -10.13 22.65
N SER A 40 -5.50 -10.25 23.39
CA SER A 40 -4.42 -9.28 23.45
C SER A 40 -3.17 -9.80 22.75
N CYS A 41 -2.47 -8.88 22.11
CA CYS A 41 -1.21 -9.19 21.44
C CYS A 41 -0.11 -9.44 22.47
N ALA A 42 0.72 -10.45 22.24
CA ALA A 42 1.90 -10.69 23.06
C ALA A 42 2.78 -9.43 23.15
N THR A 43 3.56 -9.31 24.22
CA THR A 43 4.55 -8.24 24.33
C THR A 43 5.69 -8.44 23.32
N HIS A 44 6.47 -7.39 23.08
CA HIS A 44 7.63 -7.47 22.20
C HIS A 44 8.59 -8.58 22.64
N ASP A 45 8.89 -8.66 23.95
CA ASP A 45 9.82 -9.66 24.51
C ASP A 45 9.35 -11.09 24.29
N VAL A 46 8.04 -11.35 24.44
CA VAL A 46 7.47 -12.67 24.17
C VAL A 46 7.63 -13.03 22.68
N ARG A 47 7.34 -12.09 21.77
CA ARG A 47 7.55 -12.31 20.33
C ARG A 47 9.02 -12.56 19.97
N GLN A 48 9.96 -11.86 20.61
CA GLN A 48 11.39 -12.11 20.41
C GLN A 48 11.80 -13.51 20.86
N LYS A 49 11.34 -13.96 22.04
CA LYS A 49 11.58 -15.33 22.54
C LYS A 49 11.02 -16.39 21.58
N ILE A 50 9.82 -16.17 21.03
CA ILE A 50 9.24 -17.05 20.02
C ILE A 50 10.13 -17.08 18.77
N MET A 51 10.57 -15.93 18.27
CA MET A 51 11.43 -15.84 17.09
C MET A 51 12.79 -16.52 17.29
N GLU A 52 13.37 -16.43 18.49
CA GLU A 52 14.59 -17.13 18.87
C GLU A 52 14.39 -18.66 18.91
N CYS A 53 13.27 -19.12 19.49
CA CYS A 53 12.89 -20.53 19.46
C CYS A 53 12.74 -21.04 18.02
N VAL A 54 12.04 -20.30 17.16
CA VAL A 54 11.84 -20.65 15.75
C VAL A 54 13.18 -20.73 15.02
N ARG A 55 14.05 -19.73 15.21
CA ARG A 55 15.41 -19.73 14.65
C ARG A 55 16.20 -20.96 15.09
N SER A 56 16.14 -21.31 16.37
CA SER A 56 16.86 -22.47 16.90
C SER A 56 16.33 -23.80 16.33
N THR A 57 15.03 -23.86 16.06
CA THR A 57 14.35 -25.04 15.51
C THR A 57 14.62 -25.21 14.01
N LEU A 58 14.64 -24.11 13.25
CA LEU A 58 14.84 -24.13 11.79
C LEU A 58 16.31 -24.23 11.40
N SER A 59 17.22 -23.71 12.22
CA SER A 59 18.64 -23.68 11.90
C SER A 59 19.50 -24.35 12.99
N PRO A 60 19.19 -25.61 13.40
CA PRO A 60 19.87 -26.26 14.52
C PRO A 60 21.36 -26.51 14.26
N MET A 61 21.77 -26.57 12.98
CA MET A 61 23.14 -26.85 12.54
C MET A 61 23.86 -25.67 11.86
N GLN A 62 23.17 -24.58 11.51
CA GLN A 62 23.76 -23.42 10.84
C GLN A 62 23.82 -22.22 11.78
N LYS A 63 24.83 -22.20 12.66
CA LYS A 63 25.22 -21.00 13.43
C LYS A 63 25.93 -19.95 12.56
N SER A 64 25.89 -20.03 11.22
CA SER A 64 26.50 -18.99 10.40
C SER A 64 25.65 -17.74 10.49
N ALA A 65 26.29 -16.58 10.67
CA ALA A 65 25.60 -15.30 10.72
C ALA A 65 24.79 -15.00 9.44
N THR A 66 25.01 -15.75 8.36
CA THR A 66 24.39 -15.59 7.04
C THR A 66 23.02 -16.26 6.89
N SER A 67 22.62 -17.19 7.77
CA SER A 67 21.33 -17.90 7.69
C SER A 67 20.17 -17.14 8.34
N TYR A 68 20.46 -15.97 8.93
CA TYR A 68 19.48 -15.17 9.66
C TYR A 68 19.65 -13.68 9.33
N ARG A 69 18.54 -13.03 9.02
CA ARG A 69 18.43 -11.58 8.89
C ARG A 69 17.42 -11.07 9.90
N ALA A 70 17.87 -10.18 10.79
CA ALA A 70 16.96 -9.42 11.63
C ALA A 70 16.13 -8.48 10.76
N GLY A 71 14.90 -8.22 11.17
CA GLY A 71 14.02 -7.26 10.52
C GLY A 71 13.31 -6.36 11.51
N ALA A 72 12.63 -5.36 10.99
CA ALA A 72 11.80 -4.43 11.74
C ALA A 72 10.64 -3.94 10.87
N MET A 73 9.57 -3.45 11.49
CA MET A 73 8.51 -2.77 10.77
C MET A 73 8.83 -1.28 10.65
N GLY A 74 8.98 -0.78 9.43
CA GLY A 74 9.10 0.66 9.17
C GLY A 74 7.76 1.25 8.73
N PHE A 75 7.36 2.39 9.28
CA PHE A 75 6.24 3.16 8.75
C PHE A 75 6.74 4.34 7.93
N TRP A 76 6.38 4.36 6.64
CA TRP A 76 6.76 5.40 5.72
C TRP A 76 5.96 6.68 5.96
N ARG A 77 6.66 7.73 6.41
CA ARG A 77 6.13 9.08 6.61
C ARG A 77 7.06 10.08 5.93
N PRO A 78 6.55 10.97 5.07
CA PRO A 78 7.41 11.97 4.47
C PRO A 78 7.73 13.05 5.50
N LYS A 79 8.99 13.44 5.58
CA LYS A 79 9.46 14.59 6.36
C LYS A 79 9.67 15.77 5.42
N PRO A 80 9.49 17.03 5.87
CA PRO A 80 9.83 18.18 5.04
C PRO A 80 11.28 18.08 4.57
N SER A 81 11.51 18.27 3.27
CA SER A 81 12.84 18.39 2.69
C SER A 81 13.05 19.80 2.12
N ASN A 82 14.28 20.31 2.24
CA ASN A 82 14.70 21.54 1.57
C ASN A 82 14.95 21.33 0.07
N ASP A 83 14.98 20.08 -0.40
CA ASP A 83 15.08 19.77 -1.83
C ASP A 83 13.72 20.00 -2.50
N ALA A 84 13.66 20.97 -3.40
CA ALA A 84 12.48 21.28 -4.19
C ALA A 84 12.07 20.15 -5.15
N ASN A 85 12.98 19.20 -5.41
CA ASN A 85 12.75 17.99 -6.20
C ASN A 85 12.71 16.73 -5.31
N ALA A 86 12.54 16.90 -4.00
CA ALA A 86 12.36 15.77 -3.10
C ALA A 86 11.17 14.94 -3.57
N ASP A 87 11.43 13.66 -3.74
CA ASP A 87 10.41 12.69 -4.05
C ASP A 87 10.00 11.95 -2.78
N TYR A 88 8.76 12.19 -2.37
CA TYR A 88 8.22 11.60 -1.15
C TYR A 88 7.58 10.24 -1.39
N ALA A 89 7.21 9.93 -2.63
CA ALA A 89 6.46 8.74 -3.01
C ALA A 89 5.31 8.44 -2.02
N TYR A 90 4.70 9.48 -1.44
CA TYR A 90 3.76 9.40 -0.34
C TYR A 90 2.48 10.06 -0.78
N ASN A 91 1.52 9.26 -1.19
CA ASN A 91 0.32 9.80 -1.79
C ASN A 91 -0.91 9.65 -0.88
N GLN A 92 -0.76 9.22 0.38
CA GLN A 92 -1.86 9.19 1.34
C GLN A 92 -1.51 9.97 2.61
N PRO A 93 -1.90 11.24 2.74
CA PRO A 93 -1.58 12.05 3.92
C PRO A 93 -2.15 11.50 5.23
N GLN A 94 -3.19 10.66 5.16
CA GLN A 94 -3.81 10.06 6.32
C GLN A 94 -3.27 8.68 6.68
N GLN A 95 -2.38 8.08 5.86
CA GLN A 95 -1.89 6.73 6.06
C GLN A 95 -0.37 6.66 5.88
N SER A 96 0.35 6.10 6.85
CA SER A 96 1.70 5.59 6.61
C SER A 96 1.63 4.19 6.02
N TYR A 97 2.48 3.89 5.02
CA TYR A 97 2.69 2.51 4.58
C TYR A 97 3.58 1.80 5.60
N GLY A 98 3.12 0.71 6.19
CA GLY A 98 4.01 -0.19 6.91
C GLY A 98 4.80 -1.02 5.91
N ILE A 99 6.10 -1.21 6.14
CA ILE A 99 7.00 -1.94 5.25
C ILE A 99 7.84 -2.86 6.11
N ALA A 100 7.88 -4.15 5.76
CA ALA A 100 8.81 -5.09 6.38
C ALA A 100 10.24 -4.77 5.93
N LEU A 101 11.07 -4.34 6.87
CA LEU A 101 12.50 -4.10 6.67
C LEU A 101 13.28 -5.36 7.01
N LEU A 102 14.22 -5.76 6.15
CA LEU A 102 15.17 -6.84 6.41
C LEU A 102 16.59 -6.31 6.30
N TYR A 103 17.35 -6.44 7.39
CA TYR A 103 18.73 -5.99 7.46
C TYR A 103 19.69 -7.04 6.90
N PRO A 104 20.83 -6.63 6.31
CA PRO A 104 21.88 -7.55 5.93
C PRO A 104 22.28 -8.48 7.10
N PRO A 105 22.69 -9.73 6.83
CA PRO A 105 23.11 -10.65 7.88
C PRO A 105 24.20 -10.04 8.78
N GLY A 106 24.06 -10.22 10.09
CA GLY A 106 24.97 -9.63 11.09
C GLY A 106 24.70 -8.15 11.42
N THR A 107 23.71 -7.51 10.79
CA THR A 107 23.28 -6.14 11.13
C THR A 107 21.84 -6.13 11.65
N THR A 108 21.48 -5.05 12.33
CA THR A 108 20.16 -4.79 12.91
C THR A 108 19.75 -3.34 12.61
N GLN A 109 18.54 -2.95 12.99
CA GLN A 109 18.10 -1.55 12.89
C GLN A 109 19.06 -0.56 13.57
N SER A 110 19.64 -0.92 14.72
CA SER A 110 20.54 -0.02 15.46
C SER A 110 21.93 0.06 14.82
N THR A 111 22.42 -1.04 14.21
CA THR A 111 23.78 -1.13 13.66
C THR A 111 23.87 -0.86 12.16
N TYR A 112 22.75 -0.87 11.44
CA TYR A 112 22.72 -0.61 10.00
C TYR A 112 22.91 0.89 9.69
N THR A 113 23.87 1.20 8.82
CA THR A 113 24.22 2.58 8.39
C THR A 113 24.05 2.81 6.89
N GLY A 114 23.45 1.86 6.18
CA GLY A 114 23.27 1.96 4.73
C GLY A 114 21.95 2.65 4.34
N ASP A 115 21.61 2.53 3.07
CA ASP A 115 20.38 3.12 2.52
C ASP A 115 19.14 2.30 2.94
N ASN A 116 18.19 3.00 3.53
CA ASN A 116 16.90 2.52 3.99
C ASN A 116 16.08 1.85 2.87
N ALA A 117 16.25 2.28 1.61
CA ALA A 117 15.65 1.62 0.46
C ALA A 117 16.06 0.16 0.28
N THR A 118 17.26 -0.18 0.75
CA THR A 118 17.86 -1.50 0.53
C THR A 118 17.38 -2.55 1.52
N VAL A 119 16.86 -2.09 2.66
CA VAL A 119 16.26 -2.94 3.68
C VAL A 119 14.75 -3.04 3.48
N ALA A 120 14.13 -2.04 2.84
CA ALA A 120 12.71 -2.07 2.45
C ALA A 120 12.43 -2.96 1.22
N GLU A 121 13.42 -3.16 0.35
CA GLU A 121 13.35 -4.00 -0.84
C GLU A 121 14.50 -5.00 -0.84
N TRP A 122 14.18 -6.26 -0.57
CA TRP A 122 15.17 -7.29 -0.29
C TRP A 122 15.12 -8.43 -1.29
N THR A 123 16.26 -9.07 -1.53
CA THR A 123 16.30 -10.36 -2.21
C THR A 123 15.89 -11.46 -1.25
N ILE A 124 15.36 -12.55 -1.79
CA ILE A 124 15.05 -13.77 -1.06
C ILE A 124 15.77 -14.95 -1.72
N ASP A 125 16.40 -15.80 -0.91
CA ASP A 125 16.98 -17.06 -1.38
C ASP A 125 15.91 -18.15 -1.49
N ALA A 126 16.15 -19.18 -2.30
CA ALA A 126 15.16 -20.23 -2.61
C ALA A 126 14.57 -20.94 -1.38
N ASN A 127 15.35 -21.10 -0.31
CA ASN A 127 14.95 -21.78 0.93
C ASN A 127 14.78 -20.82 2.11
N GLU A 128 14.71 -19.52 1.84
CA GLU A 128 14.50 -18.52 2.87
C GLU A 128 13.01 -18.32 3.11
N VAL A 129 12.65 -18.16 4.38
CA VAL A 129 11.31 -17.78 4.82
C VAL A 129 11.40 -16.44 5.52
N VAL A 130 10.56 -15.49 5.11
CA VAL A 130 10.35 -14.23 5.82
C VAL A 130 9.16 -14.40 6.74
N ILE A 131 9.37 -14.13 8.03
CA ILE A 131 8.37 -14.28 9.09
C ILE A 131 8.10 -12.90 9.68
N MET A 132 6.83 -12.52 9.72
CA MET A 132 6.34 -11.34 10.43
C MET A 132 5.38 -11.79 11.51
N LEU A 133 5.84 -11.81 12.76
CA LEU A 133 5.01 -12.10 13.94
C LEU A 133 4.64 -10.78 14.59
N GLY A 134 3.36 -10.49 14.77
CA GLY A 134 2.97 -9.20 15.31
C GLY A 134 1.49 -9.06 15.63
N CYS A 135 1.10 -7.80 15.81
CA CYS A 135 -0.25 -7.37 16.16
C CYS A 135 -0.85 -6.60 14.99
N THR A 136 -2.07 -6.95 14.58
CA THR A 136 -2.82 -6.14 13.61
C THR A 136 -3.17 -4.76 14.19
N PRO A 137 -3.45 -3.74 13.35
CA PRO A 137 -3.73 -2.41 13.85
C PRO A 137 -5.03 -2.33 14.67
N PRO A 138 -5.25 -1.21 15.38
CA PRO A 138 -6.56 -0.86 15.91
C PRO A 138 -7.66 -0.91 14.83
N PRO A 139 -8.94 -1.10 15.24
CA PRO A 139 -10.07 -1.13 14.32
C PRO A 139 -10.06 0.02 13.31
N SER A 140 -10.15 -0.35 12.03
CA SER A 140 -10.03 0.57 10.90
C SER A 140 -10.93 0.11 9.77
N ARG A 141 -11.29 1.01 8.84
CA ARG A 141 -12.17 0.66 7.71
C ARG A 141 -11.59 -0.47 6.85
N TYR A 142 -10.27 -0.48 6.68
CA TYR A 142 -9.58 -1.45 5.84
C TYR A 142 -8.13 -1.69 6.30
N PHE A 143 -7.68 -2.96 6.31
CA PHE A 143 -6.28 -3.34 6.55
C PHE A 143 -5.83 -4.45 5.59
N SER A 144 -4.57 -4.41 5.15
CA SER A 144 -3.96 -5.50 4.39
C SER A 144 -2.47 -5.68 4.58
N VAL A 145 -2.02 -6.88 4.28
CA VAL A 145 -0.62 -7.23 3.99
C VAL A 145 -0.55 -7.71 2.54
N THR A 146 0.31 -7.08 1.75
CA THR A 146 0.46 -7.40 0.32
C THR A 146 1.93 -7.62 -0.04
N PRO A 147 2.28 -8.77 -0.64
CA PRO A 147 3.61 -9.01 -1.17
C PRO A 147 3.79 -8.41 -2.57
N TYR A 148 4.94 -7.77 -2.80
CA TYR A 148 5.30 -7.13 -4.05
C TYR A 148 6.58 -7.70 -4.65
N LEU A 149 6.63 -7.68 -5.98
CA LEU A 149 7.85 -7.81 -6.76
C LEU A 149 8.23 -6.44 -7.31
N MET A 150 9.50 -6.07 -7.09
CA MET A 150 10.15 -4.94 -7.74
C MET A 150 11.24 -5.50 -8.67
N ALA A 151 11.11 -5.34 -9.98
CA ALA A 151 12.13 -5.75 -10.95
C ALA A 151 12.79 -4.51 -11.60
N LYS A 152 14.11 -4.40 -11.47
CA LYS A 152 14.93 -3.25 -11.89
C LYS A 152 16.02 -3.68 -12.87
N LYS A 153 16.59 -2.76 -13.65
CA LYS A 153 17.70 -3.02 -14.59
C LYS A 153 19.06 -2.78 -13.89
N LEU A 154 20.09 -3.53 -14.30
CA LEU A 154 21.46 -3.48 -13.75
C LEU A 154 22.11 -2.14 -14.07
N GLY A 155 22.80 -1.56 -13.08
CA GLY A 155 23.57 -0.32 -13.23
C GLY A 155 22.80 0.96 -12.88
N GLU A 156 21.53 0.88 -12.52
CA GLU A 156 20.70 2.04 -12.18
C GLU A 156 20.73 2.37 -10.69
N ARG A 157 20.81 3.67 -10.36
CA ARG A 157 20.87 4.16 -8.98
C ARG A 157 19.56 3.83 -8.25
N ARG A 158 19.69 3.37 -7.00
CA ARG A 158 18.57 3.21 -6.06
C ARG A 158 17.95 4.58 -5.79
N ARG A 159 16.76 4.83 -6.34
CA ARG A 159 15.82 5.82 -5.78
C ARG A 159 14.60 5.04 -5.36
N LEU A 160 14.12 5.24 -4.12
CA LEU A 160 12.87 4.68 -3.61
C LEU A 160 11.66 5.39 -4.23
N GLY A 161 11.75 5.66 -5.53
CA GLY A 161 10.99 6.68 -6.21
C GLY A 161 10.18 6.09 -7.33
N VAL A 162 9.41 5.04 -7.07
CA VAL A 162 8.29 4.71 -7.95
C VAL A 162 7.15 4.17 -7.10
N LEU A 163 6.32 5.09 -6.61
CA LEU A 163 4.91 4.82 -6.38
C LEU A 163 4.15 5.58 -7.49
N PHE A 164 3.24 4.90 -8.18
CA PHE A 164 2.33 5.35 -9.25
C PHE A 164 2.76 5.22 -10.72
N GLY A 165 1.88 4.52 -11.45
CA GLY A 165 1.86 4.37 -12.89
C GLY A 165 1.34 5.65 -13.54
N GLY A 166 2.26 6.53 -13.88
CA GLY A 166 2.09 7.46 -14.98
C GLY A 166 2.47 6.78 -16.29
N VAL A 167 1.61 6.86 -17.30
CA VAL A 167 2.03 6.66 -18.70
C VAL A 167 2.88 7.88 -19.09
N THR A 168 4.12 7.93 -18.62
CA THR A 168 5.06 9.00 -18.98
C THR A 168 6.43 8.41 -19.27
N ALA A 169 6.82 8.62 -20.53
CA ALA A 169 8.13 8.47 -21.17
C ALA A 169 8.99 7.21 -20.85
N PRO A 170 9.67 6.62 -21.85
CA PRO A 170 10.49 5.40 -21.68
C PRO A 170 11.76 5.57 -20.83
N SER A 171 11.87 6.54 -19.93
CA SER A 171 13.07 6.74 -19.11
C SER A 171 13.11 5.77 -17.92
N GLU A 172 13.35 4.51 -18.27
CA GLU A 172 14.40 3.60 -17.78
C GLU A 172 14.38 2.93 -16.39
N HIS A 173 13.72 3.39 -15.32
CA HIS A 173 14.35 3.10 -14.00
C HIS A 173 13.74 2.01 -13.08
N VAL A 174 12.55 1.46 -13.35
CA VAL A 174 12.01 0.22 -12.72
C VAL A 174 11.06 -0.44 -13.71
N ARG A 175 11.31 -1.70 -14.10
CA ARG A 175 10.51 -2.36 -15.14
C ARG A 175 9.18 -2.88 -14.61
N VAL A 176 9.15 -3.39 -13.38
CA VAL A 176 7.94 -4.01 -12.79
C VAL A 176 7.82 -3.64 -11.32
N GLN A 177 6.62 -3.20 -10.93
CA GLN A 177 6.18 -3.05 -9.55
C GLN A 177 4.73 -3.48 -9.44
N ALA A 178 4.51 -4.61 -8.79
CA ALA A 178 3.21 -5.26 -8.80
C ALA A 178 3.05 -6.20 -7.62
N ALA A 179 1.82 -6.31 -7.11
CA ALA A 179 1.45 -7.36 -6.20
C ALA A 179 1.66 -8.73 -6.88
N ILE A 180 2.26 -9.69 -6.16
CA ILE A 180 2.53 -11.02 -6.71
C ILE A 180 1.37 -12.00 -6.54
N GLY A 181 0.35 -11.60 -5.79
CA GLY A 181 -0.83 -12.41 -5.46
C GLY A 181 -1.93 -11.57 -4.83
N ASP A 182 -2.99 -12.25 -4.39
CA ASP A 182 -4.08 -11.61 -3.65
C ASP A 182 -3.62 -11.11 -2.27
N SER A 183 -4.04 -9.90 -1.92
CA SER A 183 -3.77 -9.30 -0.62
C SER A 183 -4.47 -10.06 0.50
N ILE A 184 -3.77 -10.26 1.61
CA ILE A 184 -4.34 -10.82 2.84
C ILE A 184 -4.89 -9.64 3.62
N SER A 185 -6.22 -9.49 3.63
CA SER A 185 -6.87 -8.23 4.02
C SER A 185 -8.09 -8.44 4.91
N ALA A 186 -8.52 -7.37 5.58
CA ALA A 186 -9.76 -7.30 6.34
C ALA A 186 -10.47 -5.97 6.11
N GLY A 187 -11.80 -6.03 6.03
CA GLY A 187 -12.69 -4.88 6.02
C GLY A 187 -13.54 -4.85 7.28
N ARG A 188 -13.60 -3.72 7.99
CA ARG A 188 -14.38 -3.62 9.22
C ARG A 188 -15.86 -3.83 8.94
N ASN A 189 -16.47 -4.73 9.71
CA ASN A 189 -17.87 -5.17 9.58
C ASN A 189 -18.22 -5.75 8.19
N VAL A 190 -17.22 -6.16 7.39
CA VAL A 190 -17.46 -6.75 6.06
C VAL A 190 -16.84 -8.15 5.99
N TYR A 191 -15.52 -8.28 6.11
CA TYR A 191 -14.84 -9.56 5.92
C TYR A 191 -13.48 -9.60 6.64
N SER A 192 -12.95 -10.80 6.88
CA SER A 192 -11.52 -11.00 7.17
C SER A 192 -10.98 -12.18 6.37
N ARG A 193 -9.87 -11.94 5.65
CA ARG A 193 -8.96 -12.96 5.10
C ARG A 193 -7.71 -13.11 5.95
N ILE A 194 -7.61 -12.36 7.04
CA ILE A 194 -6.50 -12.43 7.98
C ILE A 194 -6.87 -13.44 9.06
N ARG A 195 -5.98 -14.40 9.23
CA ARG A 195 -5.92 -15.32 10.36
C ARG A 195 -5.25 -14.59 11.52
N ALA A 196 -5.99 -14.35 12.58
CA ALA A 196 -5.50 -13.66 13.78
C ALA A 196 -6.22 -14.21 15.01
N ARG A 197 -5.58 -14.11 16.18
CA ARG A 197 -6.09 -14.67 17.44
C ARG A 197 -7.50 -14.13 17.73
N GLY A 198 -8.45 -15.03 17.93
CA GLY A 198 -9.86 -14.69 18.13
C GLY A 198 -10.60 -14.23 16.87
N GLY A 199 -9.96 -14.14 15.70
CA GLY A 199 -10.57 -13.82 14.40
C GLY A 199 -10.69 -15.07 13.53
N LYS A 200 -11.88 -15.35 12.98
CA LYS A 200 -12.08 -16.45 12.02
C LYS A 200 -12.16 -15.93 10.58
N GLU A 201 -11.35 -16.49 9.70
CA GLU A 201 -11.40 -16.26 8.26
C GLU A 201 -12.83 -16.50 7.73
N GLY A 202 -13.35 -15.59 6.89
CA GLY A 202 -14.68 -15.72 6.30
C GLY A 202 -15.89 -15.41 7.19
N THR A 203 -15.69 -14.81 8.37
CA THR A 203 -16.79 -14.38 9.25
C THR A 203 -17.14 -12.90 9.07
N ASN A 204 -18.43 -12.56 9.14
CA ASN A 204 -18.88 -11.17 9.26
C ASN A 204 -18.35 -10.64 10.60
N ASN A 205 -17.50 -9.62 10.51
CA ASN A 205 -16.75 -9.04 11.62
C ASN A 205 -17.69 -8.33 12.63
N THR A 206 -18.42 -9.13 13.41
CA THR A 206 -19.20 -8.74 14.59
C THR A 206 -18.38 -9.04 15.84
N THR A 207 -18.75 -8.46 16.98
CA THR A 207 -17.97 -8.29 18.23
C THR A 207 -17.29 -9.52 18.84
N THR A 208 -17.51 -10.72 18.32
CA THR A 208 -16.96 -11.99 18.85
C THR A 208 -15.81 -12.58 18.03
N SER A 209 -15.49 -12.04 16.84
CA SER A 209 -14.27 -12.44 16.12
C SER A 209 -13.74 -11.35 15.20
N SER A 210 -12.78 -10.58 15.71
CA SER A 210 -12.21 -9.42 15.05
C SER A 210 -10.73 -9.66 14.73
N PRO A 211 -10.27 -9.39 13.49
CA PRO A 211 -8.86 -9.45 13.16
C PRO A 211 -8.09 -8.23 13.68
N TRP A 212 -8.72 -7.27 14.37
CA TRP A 212 -8.13 -6.01 14.82
C TRP A 212 -7.52 -6.12 16.21
N SER A 213 -6.36 -5.50 16.43
CA SER A 213 -5.60 -5.56 17.69
C SER A 213 -5.35 -7.00 18.15
N SER A 214 -5.14 -7.90 17.19
CA SER A 214 -5.02 -9.34 17.41
C SER A 214 -3.68 -9.84 16.92
N GLU A 215 -3.15 -10.83 17.63
CA GLU A 215 -1.90 -11.49 17.25
C GLU A 215 -2.05 -12.26 15.94
N THR A 216 -1.04 -12.18 15.09
CA THR A 216 -1.03 -12.82 13.76
C THR A 216 0.39 -13.08 13.28
N VAL A 217 0.54 -14.05 12.38
CA VAL A 217 1.80 -14.35 11.69
C VAL A 217 1.60 -14.28 10.18
N PHE A 218 2.53 -13.63 9.47
CA PHE A 218 2.63 -13.69 8.01
C PHE A 218 3.94 -14.36 7.60
N LEU A 219 3.84 -15.32 6.70
CA LEU A 219 4.96 -16.06 6.12
C LEU A 219 5.04 -15.78 4.63
N MET A 220 6.22 -15.40 4.15
CA MET A 220 6.50 -15.26 2.71
C MET A 220 7.72 -16.11 2.33
N THR A 221 7.56 -17.00 1.36
CA THR A 221 8.63 -17.86 0.86
C THR A 221 8.32 -18.40 -0.53
N ALA A 222 9.36 -18.81 -1.26
CA ALA A 222 9.26 -19.51 -2.54
C ALA A 222 9.25 -21.04 -2.39
N SER A 223 9.69 -21.57 -1.24
CA SER A 223 9.81 -23.01 -1.00
C SER A 223 8.68 -23.52 -0.12
N ARG A 224 7.91 -24.48 -0.63
CA ARG A 224 6.85 -25.15 0.12
C ARG A 224 7.40 -25.91 1.31
N GLN A 225 8.57 -26.53 1.15
CA GLN A 225 9.26 -27.23 2.24
C GLN A 225 9.69 -26.26 3.34
N ALA A 226 10.33 -25.14 2.98
CA ALA A 226 10.75 -24.14 3.95
C ALA A 226 9.54 -23.51 4.67
N GLY A 227 8.46 -23.23 3.93
CA GLY A 227 7.21 -22.71 4.50
C GLY A 227 6.59 -23.65 5.53
N PHE A 228 6.47 -24.94 5.22
CA PHE A 228 5.93 -25.91 6.18
C PHE A 228 6.86 -26.19 7.36
N ALA A 229 8.18 -26.19 7.15
CA ALA A 229 9.14 -26.27 8.24
C ALA A 229 8.98 -25.07 9.20
N ALA A 230 8.78 -23.87 8.65
CA ALA A 230 8.54 -22.66 9.44
C ALA A 230 7.23 -22.73 10.24
N ILE A 231 6.16 -23.26 9.64
CA ILE A 231 4.88 -23.49 10.33
C ILE A 231 5.06 -24.48 11.49
N ASP A 232 5.71 -25.63 11.26
CA ASP A 232 5.99 -26.62 12.30
C ASP A 232 6.88 -26.06 13.41
N ALA A 233 7.90 -25.25 13.07
CA ALA A 233 8.73 -24.57 14.05
C ALA A 233 7.95 -23.54 14.88
N LEU A 234 7.07 -22.75 14.25
CA LEU A 234 6.18 -21.81 14.94
C LEU A 234 5.27 -22.53 15.94
N GLN A 235 4.64 -23.63 15.51
CA GLN A 235 3.79 -24.45 16.37
C GLN A 235 4.55 -25.05 17.56
N LYS A 236 5.75 -25.59 17.33
CA LYS A 236 6.63 -26.07 18.41
C LYS A 236 7.03 -24.99 19.41
N CYS A 237 7.06 -23.73 18.95
CA CYS A 237 7.36 -22.56 19.77
C CYS A 237 6.11 -21.89 20.35
N GLY A 238 4.95 -22.55 20.32
CA GLY A 238 3.72 -22.11 20.98
C GLY A 238 2.82 -21.19 20.14
N VAL A 239 3.08 -21.03 18.84
CA VAL A 239 2.21 -20.27 17.94
C VAL A 239 1.10 -21.16 17.40
N GLU A 240 -0.15 -20.72 17.53
CA GLU A 240 -1.31 -21.45 17.03
C GLU A 240 -1.38 -21.45 15.51
N ASP A 241 -1.76 -22.59 14.92
CA ASP A 241 -1.92 -22.72 13.46
C ASP A 241 -2.94 -21.73 12.89
N GLU A 242 -3.99 -21.45 13.67
CA GLU A 242 -5.12 -20.62 13.26
C GLU A 242 -4.80 -19.14 13.06
N ILE A 243 -3.60 -18.69 13.46
CA ILE A 243 -3.15 -17.30 13.30
C ILE A 243 -2.04 -17.15 12.25
N ILE A 244 -1.66 -18.23 11.57
CA ILE A 244 -0.59 -18.24 10.57
C ILE A 244 -1.15 -18.04 9.16
N ASN A 245 -0.69 -16.98 8.50
CA ASN A 245 -1.03 -16.61 7.13
C ASN A 245 0.17 -16.89 6.20
N LEU A 246 -0.07 -17.58 5.09
CA LEU A 246 0.96 -17.88 4.10
C LEU A 246 0.74 -17.06 2.82
N ALA A 247 1.76 -16.29 2.45
CA ALA A 247 1.86 -15.50 1.23
C ALA A 247 2.94 -16.12 0.30
N PRO A 248 2.60 -17.18 -0.45
CA PRO A 248 3.59 -17.88 -1.26
C PRO A 248 4.08 -17.02 -2.44
N ILE A 249 5.36 -17.14 -2.78
CA ILE A 249 5.89 -16.67 -4.06
C ILE A 249 5.58 -17.75 -5.10
N PRO A 250 4.71 -17.48 -6.10
CA PRO A 250 4.32 -18.49 -7.09
C PRO A 250 5.51 -19.02 -7.89
N LYS A 251 5.47 -20.29 -8.29
CA LYS A 251 6.52 -20.97 -9.07
C LYS A 251 6.94 -20.21 -10.32
N SER A 252 6.00 -19.60 -11.04
CA SER A 252 6.29 -18.77 -12.22
C SER A 252 7.20 -17.58 -11.91
N LEU A 253 7.09 -17.01 -10.71
CA LEU A 253 7.93 -15.93 -10.25
C LEU A 253 9.21 -16.44 -9.60
N ALA A 254 9.13 -17.51 -8.80
CA ALA A 254 10.26 -18.10 -8.12
C ALA A 254 11.38 -18.50 -9.10
N ALA A 255 11.01 -19.11 -10.24
CA ALA A 255 11.96 -19.53 -11.27
C ALA A 255 12.82 -18.38 -11.84
N ASN A 256 12.28 -17.17 -11.85
CA ASN A 256 12.88 -16.02 -12.54
C ASN A 256 13.29 -14.87 -11.60
N HIS A 257 12.85 -14.84 -10.36
CA HIS A 257 13.03 -13.67 -9.49
C HIS A 257 13.63 -13.98 -8.11
N VAL A 258 13.69 -15.26 -7.73
CA VAL A 258 14.28 -15.70 -6.46
C VAL A 258 15.76 -16.04 -6.66
N LYS A 259 16.59 -15.71 -5.68
CA LYS A 259 18.03 -15.95 -5.76
C LYS A 259 18.34 -17.44 -5.63
N LYS A 260 19.23 -17.91 -6.50
CA LYS A 260 19.79 -19.28 -6.47
C LYS A 260 20.94 -19.32 -5.45
N ASN A 261 20.96 -20.33 -4.57
CA ASN A 261 21.90 -20.46 -3.44
C ASN A 261 23.35 -20.06 -3.80
N GLY A 262 23.85 -18.98 -3.19
CA GLY A 262 25.24 -18.53 -3.36
C GLY A 262 25.60 -17.94 -4.74
N GLY A 263 24.69 -17.92 -5.71
CA GLY A 263 24.90 -17.26 -7.00
C GLY A 263 24.78 -15.74 -6.90
N PRO A 264 25.51 -14.96 -7.72
CA PRO A 264 25.22 -13.54 -7.87
C PRO A 264 23.76 -13.33 -8.30
N THR A 265 23.16 -12.21 -7.89
CA THR A 265 21.82 -11.76 -8.32
C THR A 265 21.72 -11.43 -9.82
N THR A 266 22.71 -11.81 -10.62
CA THR A 266 22.68 -11.68 -12.07
C THR A 266 21.84 -12.82 -12.62
N ASN A 267 20.55 -12.57 -12.82
CA ASN A 267 19.75 -13.40 -13.70
C ASN A 267 20.43 -13.44 -15.07
N ASN A 268 20.95 -14.61 -15.44
CA ASN A 268 21.51 -14.87 -16.77
C ASN A 268 20.42 -14.97 -17.86
N ASN A 269 19.14 -14.79 -17.50
CA ASN A 269 18.05 -14.76 -18.47
C ASN A 269 17.64 -13.32 -18.76
N VAL A 270 18.26 -12.79 -19.81
CA VAL A 270 17.84 -11.63 -20.63
C VAL A 270 17.90 -10.27 -19.92
N GLY A 271 19.04 -9.59 -20.07
CA GLY A 271 19.10 -8.11 -20.03
C GLY A 271 19.53 -7.47 -18.71
N GLY A 272 20.13 -8.23 -17.80
CA GLY A 272 20.70 -7.69 -16.56
C GLY A 272 19.65 -7.03 -15.69
N THR A 273 18.66 -7.76 -15.18
CA THR A 273 17.68 -7.23 -14.23
C THR A 273 17.86 -7.89 -12.86
N PHE A 274 17.79 -7.10 -11.78
CA PHE A 274 17.72 -7.61 -10.41
C PHE A 274 16.31 -7.45 -9.86
N SER A 275 15.84 -8.49 -9.18
CA SER A 275 14.51 -8.56 -8.58
C SER A 275 14.62 -8.54 -7.07
N THR A 276 13.79 -7.71 -6.45
CA THR A 276 13.64 -7.59 -5.01
C THR A 276 12.17 -7.74 -4.67
N PHE A 277 11.91 -8.15 -3.44
CA PHE A 277 10.59 -8.34 -2.88
C PHE A 277 10.36 -7.34 -1.75
N SER A 278 9.10 -7.12 -1.43
CA SER A 278 8.72 -6.40 -0.22
C SER A 278 7.34 -6.82 0.27
N LEU A 279 7.06 -6.60 1.55
CA LEU A 279 5.76 -6.83 2.19
C LEU A 279 5.27 -5.50 2.74
N TYR A 280 4.15 -5.00 2.20
CA TYR A 280 3.58 -3.73 2.64
C TYR A 280 2.32 -3.98 3.45
N LEU A 281 2.22 -3.24 4.56
CA LEU A 281 1.04 -3.10 5.38
C LEU A 281 0.30 -1.83 5.00
N ARG A 282 -1.01 -1.95 4.87
CA ARG A 282 -1.89 -0.82 4.61
C ARG A 282 -3.00 -0.79 5.61
N ASN A 283 -3.28 0.38 6.14
CA ASN A 283 -4.40 0.57 7.03
C ASN A 283 -5.05 1.92 6.71
N GLU A 284 -6.36 1.90 6.56
CA GLU A 284 -7.15 3.02 6.03
C GLU A 284 -8.38 3.26 6.89
N GLY A 285 -8.65 4.54 7.15
CA GLY A 285 -9.78 4.99 7.96
C GLY A 285 -9.80 4.40 9.37
N PRO A 286 -8.80 4.68 10.24
CA PRO A 286 -8.84 4.22 11.63
C PRO A 286 -10.06 4.79 12.36
N ASP A 287 -10.68 3.97 13.21
CA ASP A 287 -11.80 4.43 14.05
C ASP A 287 -11.31 5.40 15.13
N ASP A 288 -10.16 5.09 15.72
CA ASP A 288 -9.43 5.93 16.66
C ASP A 288 -8.09 6.35 16.05
N ARG A 289 -8.02 7.63 15.68
CA ARG A 289 -6.83 8.19 15.04
C ARG A 289 -5.62 8.19 15.99
N ALA A 290 -5.81 8.53 17.25
CA ALA A 290 -4.72 8.62 18.21
C ALA A 290 -4.13 7.24 18.51
N ALA A 291 -4.98 6.22 18.67
CA ALA A 291 -4.54 4.84 18.83
C ALA A 291 -3.76 4.34 17.59
N TYR A 292 -4.22 4.67 16.38
CA TYR A 292 -3.49 4.29 15.17
C TYR A 292 -2.17 5.04 15.00
N ASP A 293 -2.10 6.32 15.37
CA ASP A 293 -0.84 7.08 15.32
C ASP A 293 0.19 6.53 16.33
N ALA A 294 -0.26 6.07 17.50
CA ALA A 294 0.56 5.34 18.48
C ALA A 294 1.01 3.98 17.96
N TYR A 295 0.12 3.22 17.30
CA TYR A 295 0.47 1.96 16.63
C TYR A 295 1.57 2.12 15.58
N GLN A 296 1.62 3.28 14.91
CA GLN A 296 2.63 3.59 13.91
C GLN A 296 3.86 4.32 14.45
N ALA A 297 4.03 4.41 15.78
CA ALA A 297 5.16 5.10 16.37
C ALA A 297 6.50 4.48 15.95
N GLU A 298 7.55 5.29 15.94
CA GLU A 298 8.86 4.95 15.36
C GLU A 298 9.58 3.78 16.05
N SER A 299 9.22 3.43 17.29
CA SER A 299 9.75 2.27 18.03
C SER A 299 9.03 0.95 17.73
N ASN A 300 7.97 0.98 16.90
CA ASN A 300 6.97 -0.05 16.67
C ASN A 300 7.28 -1.45 17.24
N GLU A 301 6.94 -1.62 18.51
CA GLU A 301 7.11 -2.87 19.24
C GLU A 301 6.12 -3.97 18.82
N TYR A 302 5.10 -3.61 18.02
CA TYR A 302 4.00 -4.50 17.62
C TYR A 302 4.42 -5.60 16.64
N TRP A 303 5.61 -5.51 16.03
CA TRP A 303 6.07 -6.48 15.03
C TRP A 303 7.49 -6.95 15.30
N THR A 304 7.70 -8.25 15.15
CA THR A 304 9.00 -8.92 15.12
C THR A 304 9.15 -9.59 13.77
N ILE A 305 10.17 -9.19 13.01
CA ILE A 305 10.39 -9.64 11.64
C ILE A 305 11.76 -10.30 11.56
N ALA A 306 11.82 -11.42 10.84
CA ALA A 306 13.08 -12.05 10.49
C ALA A 306 12.99 -12.74 9.13
N ALA A 307 14.14 -12.94 8.50
CA ALA A 307 14.27 -13.91 7.44
C ALA A 307 15.25 -15.02 7.85
N ILE A 308 14.84 -16.27 7.63
CA ILE A 308 15.55 -17.46 8.11
C ILE A 308 15.76 -18.40 6.93
N SER A 309 17.01 -18.79 6.67
CA SER A 309 17.31 -19.84 5.72
C SER A 309 17.04 -21.21 6.35
N VAL A 310 16.19 -22.01 5.70
CA VAL A 310 15.89 -23.38 6.13
C VAL A 310 16.88 -24.33 5.43
N PRO A 311 17.63 -25.16 6.18
CA PRO A 311 18.52 -26.16 5.60
C PRO A 311 17.75 -27.12 4.70
N THR A 312 18.27 -27.38 3.50
CA THR A 312 17.75 -28.46 2.65
C THR A 312 18.16 -29.79 3.25
N THR A 313 17.20 -30.67 3.52
CA THR A 313 17.44 -32.02 4.07
C THR A 313 18.08 -32.99 3.08
N THR A 314 18.47 -32.55 1.88
CA THR A 314 19.15 -33.40 0.91
C THR A 314 20.64 -33.43 1.22
N SER A 315 21.07 -34.50 1.90
CA SER A 315 22.45 -34.96 1.98
C SER A 315 22.98 -35.51 0.66
N ASP A 316 22.54 -34.95 -0.48
CA ASP A 316 23.09 -35.36 -1.77
C ASP A 316 24.27 -34.43 -2.07
N ASP A 317 25.46 -34.96 -1.78
CA ASP A 317 26.76 -34.61 -2.38
C ASP A 317 26.76 -34.75 -3.93
N ASP A 318 25.62 -34.56 -4.60
CA ASP A 318 25.58 -34.43 -6.04
C ASP A 318 25.88 -32.97 -6.41
N ASP A 319 27.19 -32.72 -6.49
CA ASP A 319 27.89 -31.56 -7.04
C ASP A 319 27.51 -31.24 -8.52
N ASN A 320 26.39 -31.75 -9.02
CA ASN A 320 25.94 -31.61 -10.40
C ASN A 320 24.65 -30.80 -10.48
N ASN A 321 24.77 -29.47 -10.29
CA ASN A 321 24.09 -28.42 -11.04
C ASN A 321 22.56 -28.50 -11.28
N ASN A 322 21.83 -29.39 -10.61
CA ASN A 322 20.44 -29.69 -10.92
C ASN A 322 19.49 -28.86 -10.03
N TYR A 323 19.61 -27.55 -10.16
CA TYR A 323 18.68 -26.56 -9.60
C TYR A 323 17.21 -26.77 -10.01
N SER A 324 16.93 -27.66 -10.97
CA SER A 324 15.58 -27.97 -11.42
C SER A 324 14.74 -28.73 -10.38
N THR A 325 15.35 -29.47 -9.44
CA THR A 325 14.62 -30.27 -8.44
C THR A 325 14.09 -29.42 -7.28
N ASN A 326 14.77 -28.36 -6.86
CA ASN A 326 14.25 -27.46 -5.81
C ASN A 326 13.12 -26.53 -6.29
N ILE A 327 12.99 -26.28 -7.60
CA ILE A 327 11.81 -25.58 -8.15
C ILE A 327 10.57 -26.53 -8.17
N GLN A 328 10.76 -27.85 -8.06
CA GLN A 328 9.64 -28.80 -7.93
C GLN A 328 8.96 -28.72 -6.56
N SER A 329 9.64 -28.20 -5.52
CA SER A 329 9.04 -27.92 -4.20
C SER A 329 8.50 -26.49 -4.07
N SER A 330 8.41 -25.71 -5.16
CA SER A 330 7.77 -24.40 -5.14
C SER A 330 6.23 -24.52 -5.11
N PHE A 331 5.57 -23.45 -4.64
CA PHE A 331 4.11 -23.36 -4.70
C PHE A 331 3.63 -23.23 -6.13
N ASP A 332 2.64 -24.04 -6.52
CA ASP A 332 1.97 -23.88 -7.81
C ASP A 332 1.42 -22.46 -7.96
N ASP A 333 1.24 -22.04 -9.21
CA ASP A 333 0.63 -20.77 -9.52
C ASP A 333 -0.84 -20.79 -9.07
N LEU A 334 -1.11 -20.26 -7.87
CA LEU A 334 -2.46 -20.17 -7.35
C LEU A 334 -3.31 -19.29 -8.29
N PRO A 335 -4.54 -19.73 -8.64
CA PRO A 335 -5.46 -18.89 -9.36
C PRO A 335 -5.77 -17.67 -8.49
N LEU A 336 -5.73 -16.49 -9.10
CA LEU A 336 -6.19 -15.29 -8.42
C LEU A 336 -7.71 -15.32 -8.34
N ILE A 337 -8.26 -14.71 -7.29
CA ILE A 337 -9.70 -14.47 -7.20
C ILE A 337 -10.15 -13.72 -8.47
N ASP A 338 -11.31 -14.04 -9.03
CA ASP A 338 -11.87 -13.22 -10.11
C ASP A 338 -12.40 -11.91 -9.50
N ALA A 339 -11.79 -10.78 -9.85
CA ALA A 339 -12.22 -9.46 -9.38
C ALA A 339 -13.66 -9.11 -9.77
N SER A 340 -14.19 -9.73 -10.84
CA SER A 340 -15.57 -9.54 -11.25
C SER A 340 -16.55 -10.31 -10.37
N GLY A 341 -16.10 -11.36 -9.67
CA GLY A 341 -16.96 -12.24 -8.87
C GLY A 341 -18.05 -12.92 -9.69
N GLY A 342 -17.87 -13.06 -11.02
CA GLY A 342 -18.92 -13.51 -11.94
C GLY A 342 -20.11 -12.55 -12.05
N ALA A 343 -19.93 -11.27 -11.72
CA ALA A 343 -21.05 -10.36 -11.46
C ALA A 343 -21.98 -10.10 -12.65
N ILE A 344 -23.28 -10.17 -12.35
CA ILE A 344 -24.39 -9.61 -13.15
C ILE A 344 -24.56 -8.11 -12.85
N GLU A 345 -24.21 -7.67 -11.63
CA GLU A 345 -24.32 -6.26 -11.21
C GLU A 345 -23.04 -5.44 -11.44
N THR A 346 -23.22 -4.22 -11.95
CA THR A 346 -22.14 -3.29 -12.29
C THR A 346 -22.48 -1.87 -11.81
N GLU A 347 -21.49 -1.11 -11.34
CA GLU A 347 -21.67 0.32 -11.06
C GLU A 347 -22.02 1.10 -12.32
N ARG A 348 -21.75 0.56 -13.51
CA ARG A 348 -22.05 1.21 -14.79
C ARG A 348 -23.52 1.63 -14.93
N LYS A 349 -24.44 1.00 -14.19
CA LYS A 349 -25.84 1.44 -14.08
C LYS A 349 -25.98 2.87 -13.51
N LEU A 350 -25.02 3.35 -12.74
CA LEU A 350 -24.96 4.71 -12.17
C LEU A 350 -24.43 5.75 -13.14
N LYS A 351 -23.74 5.36 -14.22
CA LYS A 351 -23.12 6.30 -15.19
C LYS A 351 -24.11 7.32 -15.76
N PRO A 352 -25.35 6.96 -16.16
CA PRO A 352 -26.32 7.95 -16.64
C PRO A 352 -26.68 8.99 -15.57
N ALA A 353 -26.82 8.58 -14.30
CA ALA A 353 -27.14 9.48 -13.20
C ALA A 353 -25.95 10.40 -12.86
N LEU A 354 -24.72 9.86 -12.86
CA LEU A 354 -23.50 10.66 -12.73
C LEU A 354 -23.37 11.70 -13.84
N ASP A 355 -23.66 11.32 -15.09
CA ASP A 355 -23.64 12.25 -16.23
C ASP A 355 -24.67 13.37 -16.10
N ARG A 356 -25.86 13.07 -15.56
CA ARG A 356 -26.86 14.09 -15.24
C ARG A 356 -26.37 15.01 -14.13
N LEU A 357 -25.78 14.47 -13.07
CA LEU A 357 -25.26 15.24 -11.94
C LEU A 357 -24.19 16.23 -12.40
N ALA A 358 -23.21 15.76 -13.18
CA ALA A 358 -22.17 16.60 -13.75
C ALA A 358 -22.74 17.73 -14.62
N ARG A 359 -23.73 17.42 -15.47
CA ARG A 359 -24.40 18.44 -16.30
C ARG A 359 -25.18 19.44 -15.46
N ALA A 360 -25.91 18.98 -14.44
CA ALA A 360 -26.68 19.85 -13.55
C ALA A 360 -25.76 20.84 -12.83
N ALA A 361 -24.63 20.37 -12.30
CA ALA A 361 -23.62 21.24 -11.67
C ALA A 361 -23.07 22.30 -12.65
N VAL A 362 -22.73 21.90 -13.88
CA VAL A 362 -22.26 22.84 -14.93
C VAL A 362 -23.33 23.88 -15.28
N VAL A 363 -24.58 23.45 -15.46
CA VAL A 363 -25.69 24.35 -15.80
C VAL A 363 -25.91 25.36 -14.68
N LYS A 364 -25.95 24.90 -13.43
CA LYS A 364 -26.11 25.74 -12.24
C LYS A 364 -25.03 26.83 -12.16
N LEU A 365 -23.77 26.46 -12.34
CA LEU A 365 -22.65 27.39 -12.36
C LEU A 365 -22.75 28.43 -13.48
N ARG A 366 -23.14 28.02 -14.69
CA ARG A 366 -23.28 28.94 -15.84
C ARG A 366 -24.41 29.94 -15.65
N GLN A 367 -25.50 29.50 -15.02
CA GLN A 367 -26.70 30.32 -14.87
C GLN A 367 -26.56 31.32 -13.71
N GLU A 368 -25.92 30.92 -12.62
CA GLU A 368 -26.00 31.67 -11.36
C GLU A 368 -24.67 32.35 -10.99
N VAL A 369 -23.55 32.01 -11.64
CA VAL A 369 -22.24 32.55 -11.29
C VAL A 369 -21.51 33.13 -12.48
N VAL A 370 -21.48 34.47 -12.52
CA VAL A 370 -20.74 35.23 -13.54
C VAL A 370 -19.25 34.92 -13.45
N GLY A 371 -18.65 34.56 -14.59
CA GLY A 371 -17.21 34.28 -14.69
C GLY A 371 -16.78 32.90 -14.19
N ALA A 372 -17.71 32.02 -13.79
CA ALA A 372 -17.37 30.65 -13.38
C ALA A 372 -16.77 29.81 -14.52
N ASN A 373 -17.13 30.10 -15.79
CA ASN A 373 -16.60 29.45 -17.00
C ASN A 373 -16.40 27.92 -16.88
N PRO A 374 -17.41 27.16 -16.42
CA PRO A 374 -17.21 25.76 -16.06
C PRO A 374 -16.92 24.89 -17.28
N ARG A 375 -15.87 24.07 -17.17
CA ARG A 375 -15.47 23.07 -18.18
C ARG A 375 -15.50 21.68 -17.57
N ARG A 376 -16.24 20.78 -18.21
CA ARG A 376 -16.41 19.38 -17.78
C ARG A 376 -15.41 18.49 -18.51
N PHE A 377 -14.88 17.51 -17.79
CA PHE A 377 -13.96 16.49 -18.27
C PHE A 377 -14.43 15.11 -17.77
N ASP A 378 -14.58 14.17 -18.68
CA ASP A 378 -15.05 12.80 -18.43
C ASP A 378 -14.03 11.74 -18.88
N GLU A 379 -12.76 12.13 -19.00
CA GLU A 379 -11.66 11.30 -19.50
C GLU A 379 -10.88 10.57 -18.38
N SER A 380 -11.37 10.61 -17.13
CA SER A 380 -10.75 9.92 -16.01
C SER A 380 -10.59 8.43 -16.30
N ASN A 381 -9.52 7.83 -15.78
CA ASN A 381 -9.17 6.45 -16.07
C ASN A 381 -8.50 5.76 -14.89
N ALA A 382 -8.53 4.44 -14.90
CA ALA A 382 -7.73 3.58 -14.04
C ALA A 382 -6.85 2.67 -14.91
N PRO A 383 -5.71 2.18 -14.38
CA PRO A 383 -4.91 1.18 -15.06
C PRO A 383 -5.77 -0.04 -15.46
N PRO A 384 -5.63 -0.56 -16.69
CA PRO A 384 -6.48 -1.66 -17.18
C PRO A 384 -6.18 -2.99 -16.51
N ALA A 385 -5.03 -3.13 -15.83
CA ALA A 385 -4.66 -4.33 -15.10
C ALA A 385 -5.09 -4.20 -13.64
N SER A 386 -6.17 -4.90 -13.27
CA SER A 386 -6.57 -5.17 -11.87
C SER A 386 -5.73 -6.28 -11.22
N ASP A 387 -4.80 -6.87 -11.99
CA ASP A 387 -3.94 -7.98 -11.61
C ASP A 387 -2.46 -7.59 -11.79
N GLY A 388 -1.72 -7.62 -10.68
CA GLY A 388 -0.27 -7.42 -10.67
C GLY A 388 0.49 -8.50 -11.46
N ARG A 389 0.03 -9.75 -11.50
CA ARG A 389 0.66 -10.83 -12.30
C ARG A 389 0.60 -10.54 -13.79
N ALA A 390 -0.50 -9.97 -14.30
CA ALA A 390 -0.56 -9.51 -15.69
C ALA A 390 0.48 -8.42 -16.00
N CYS A 391 0.77 -7.54 -15.04
CA CYS A 391 1.82 -6.54 -15.16
C CYS A 391 3.21 -7.17 -15.19
N ILE A 392 3.46 -8.11 -14.28
CA ILE A 392 4.72 -8.86 -14.19
C ILE A 392 4.98 -9.63 -15.49
N ALA A 393 3.99 -10.39 -15.97
CA ALA A 393 4.09 -11.17 -17.20
C ALA A 393 4.36 -10.31 -18.45
N ARG A 394 3.85 -9.07 -18.47
CA ARG A 394 4.05 -8.13 -19.58
C ARG A 394 5.27 -7.22 -19.40
N ASN A 395 5.98 -7.32 -18.27
CA ASN A 395 7.09 -6.44 -17.91
C ASN A 395 6.69 -4.95 -17.92
N ILE A 396 5.49 -4.65 -17.38
CA ILE A 396 4.91 -3.30 -17.29
C ILE A 396 4.86 -2.89 -15.82
N ASN A 397 5.23 -1.64 -15.55
CA ASN A 397 5.09 -1.06 -14.23
C ASN A 397 3.61 -0.74 -13.94
N CYS A 398 3.05 -1.31 -12.87
CA CYS A 398 1.69 -1.04 -12.43
C CYS A 398 1.60 -0.10 -11.22
N GLY A 399 2.71 0.53 -10.84
CA GLY A 399 2.77 1.61 -9.87
C GLY A 399 2.41 1.17 -8.47
N LEU A 400 2.88 -0.01 -8.06
CA LEU A 400 2.30 -0.81 -6.97
C LEU A 400 0.83 -1.08 -7.26
N GLY A 401 0.56 -1.73 -8.40
CA GLY A 401 -0.78 -2.19 -8.73
C GLY A 401 -1.20 -3.19 -7.67
N ASN A 402 -2.26 -2.86 -6.93
CA ASN A 402 -2.61 -3.62 -5.75
C ASN A 402 -3.77 -4.52 -6.06
N ARG A 403 -3.60 -5.77 -5.64
CA ARG A 403 -4.66 -6.73 -5.75
C ARG A 403 -5.80 -6.45 -4.78
N ASP A 404 -5.69 -5.42 -3.95
CA ASP A 404 -6.73 -4.93 -3.04
C ASP A 404 -7.31 -3.55 -3.38
N THR A 405 -6.73 -2.79 -4.32
CA THR A 405 -7.09 -1.38 -4.51
C THR A 405 -7.04 -0.98 -5.98
N VAL A 406 -8.09 -0.32 -6.46
CA VAL A 406 -8.07 0.39 -7.76
C VAL A 406 -7.73 1.86 -7.53
N TYR A 407 -6.85 2.39 -8.37
CA TYR A 407 -6.49 3.81 -8.42
C TYR A 407 -7.05 4.44 -9.69
N SER A 408 -8.07 5.26 -9.53
CA SER A 408 -8.68 6.02 -10.62
C SER A 408 -8.11 7.43 -10.62
N GLN A 409 -7.39 7.78 -11.68
CA GLN A 409 -6.90 9.13 -11.90
C GLN A 409 -8.05 10.01 -12.39
N VAL A 410 -8.41 11.02 -11.59
CA VAL A 410 -9.37 12.03 -12.00
C VAL A 410 -8.67 12.98 -12.97
N ARG A 411 -9.24 13.16 -14.17
CA ARG A 411 -8.62 13.98 -15.22
C ARG A 411 -9.40 15.28 -15.49
N PRO A 412 -8.71 16.35 -15.89
CA PRO A 412 -7.25 16.49 -16.09
C PRO A 412 -6.50 16.69 -14.77
N PHE A 413 -5.18 16.88 -14.83
CA PHE A 413 -4.49 17.54 -13.71
C PHE A 413 -4.89 19.01 -13.67
N VAL A 414 -4.72 19.66 -12.52
CA VAL A 414 -5.17 21.04 -12.32
C VAL A 414 -4.13 21.88 -11.60
N ARG A 415 -4.07 23.16 -11.94
CA ARG A 415 -3.45 24.18 -11.08
C ARG A 415 -4.55 25.06 -10.50
N LEU A 416 -4.47 25.26 -9.18
CA LEU A 416 -5.36 26.14 -8.45
C LEU A 416 -4.58 27.41 -8.09
N SER A 417 -4.53 28.34 -9.05
CA SER A 417 -3.63 29.51 -9.04
C SER A 417 -4.13 30.68 -8.19
N SER A 418 -5.34 30.60 -7.64
CA SER A 418 -5.96 31.64 -6.82
C SER A 418 -6.92 31.03 -5.78
N ALA A 419 -7.36 31.82 -4.81
CA ALA A 419 -8.40 31.43 -3.85
C ALA A 419 -9.77 31.12 -4.51
N ARG A 420 -9.98 31.61 -5.75
CA ARG A 420 -11.21 31.38 -6.52
C ARG A 420 -11.12 30.15 -7.41
N ALA A 421 -9.93 29.64 -7.70
CA ALA A 421 -9.75 28.49 -8.58
C ALA A 421 -10.29 27.21 -7.91
N MET A 422 -11.17 26.48 -8.61
CA MET A 422 -11.80 25.28 -8.06
C MET A 422 -11.82 24.14 -9.07
N ALA A 423 -11.63 22.92 -8.56
CA ALA A 423 -11.99 21.69 -9.25
C ALA A 423 -13.14 21.02 -8.49
N ILE A 424 -14.26 20.81 -9.16
CA ILE A 424 -15.44 20.12 -8.63
C ILE A 424 -15.39 18.70 -9.16
N ILE A 425 -15.37 17.73 -8.25
CA ILE A 425 -15.31 16.31 -8.57
C ILE A 425 -16.69 15.72 -8.34
N VAL A 426 -17.20 14.99 -9.33
CA VAL A 426 -18.43 14.20 -9.20
C VAL A 426 -18.10 12.75 -9.50
N GLY A 427 -18.55 11.84 -8.65
CA GLY A 427 -18.17 10.43 -8.78
C GLY A 427 -19.12 9.50 -8.05
N VAL A 428 -18.68 8.24 -7.91
CA VAL A 428 -19.40 7.20 -7.19
C VAL A 428 -18.74 7.00 -5.83
N ASN A 429 -19.54 7.06 -4.78
CA ASN A 429 -19.13 6.61 -3.45
C ASN A 429 -19.15 5.07 -3.46
N HIS A 430 -18.03 4.45 -3.78
CA HIS A 430 -17.92 3.00 -3.95
C HIS A 430 -18.29 2.21 -2.68
N GLY A 431 -18.07 2.80 -1.49
CA GLY A 431 -18.54 2.26 -0.21
C GLY A 431 -20.07 2.20 -0.11
N ALA A 432 -20.74 3.28 -0.49
CA ALA A 432 -22.20 3.34 -0.55
C ALA A 432 -22.79 2.44 -1.65
N ALA A 433 -22.12 2.37 -2.81
CA ALA A 433 -22.49 1.52 -3.94
C ALA A 433 -22.25 0.02 -3.71
N LYS A 434 -21.57 -0.35 -2.62
CA LYS A 434 -21.17 -1.74 -2.29
C LYS A 434 -20.20 -2.37 -3.29
N PHE A 435 -19.36 -1.55 -3.92
CA PHE A 435 -18.27 -2.01 -4.77
C PHE A 435 -16.89 -1.84 -4.11
N ALA A 436 -16.83 -1.23 -2.94
CA ALA A 436 -15.63 -1.18 -2.11
C ALA A 436 -16.00 -1.24 -0.63
N THR A 437 -15.09 -1.75 0.21
CA THR A 437 -15.20 -1.65 1.67
C THR A 437 -14.93 -0.23 2.16
N TYR A 438 -14.03 0.46 1.47
CA TYR A 438 -13.63 1.82 1.72
C TYR A 438 -13.24 2.48 0.39
N SER A 439 -13.52 3.77 0.27
CA SER A 439 -13.00 4.57 -0.83
C SER A 439 -12.61 5.96 -0.36
N ASN A 440 -11.69 6.61 -1.07
CA ASN A 440 -11.34 7.99 -0.80
C ASN A 440 -10.97 8.77 -2.07
N LEU A 441 -11.05 10.09 -1.97
CA LEU A 441 -10.46 11.04 -2.90
C LEU A 441 -9.22 11.65 -2.29
N VAL A 442 -8.15 11.75 -3.07
CA VAL A 442 -6.85 12.22 -2.59
C VAL A 442 -6.28 13.25 -3.53
N VAL A 443 -5.93 14.41 -2.99
CA VAL A 443 -5.27 15.49 -3.72
C VAL A 443 -3.77 15.35 -3.51
N ASN A 444 -3.03 15.26 -4.60
CA ASN A 444 -1.58 15.10 -4.61
C ASN A 444 -0.93 16.23 -5.38
N GLU A 445 0.20 16.68 -4.87
CA GLU A 445 1.16 17.46 -5.62
C GLU A 445 1.99 16.52 -6.52
N VAL A 446 2.04 16.83 -7.82
CA VAL A 446 2.55 15.89 -8.82
C VAL A 446 4.08 15.81 -8.79
N ARG A 447 4.76 16.96 -8.70
CA ARG A 447 6.21 17.04 -8.84
C ARG A 447 6.97 16.27 -7.75
N ARG A 448 6.58 16.42 -6.49
CA ARG A 448 7.19 15.76 -5.31
C ARG A 448 6.44 14.49 -4.90
N ARG A 449 5.38 14.10 -5.63
CA ARG A 449 4.53 12.93 -5.35
C ARG A 449 4.04 12.90 -3.91
N LEU A 450 3.51 14.04 -3.47
CA LEU A 450 3.09 14.29 -2.10
C LEU A 450 1.57 14.39 -1.99
N GLY A 451 0.98 13.52 -1.19
CA GLY A 451 -0.41 13.59 -0.79
C GLY A 451 -0.62 14.75 0.18
N LEU A 452 -1.61 15.58 -0.12
CA LEU A 452 -1.87 16.82 0.59
C LEU A 452 -3.11 16.67 1.48
N VAL A 453 -4.23 16.30 0.88
CA VAL A 453 -5.54 16.22 1.54
C VAL A 453 -6.30 14.98 1.06
N VAL A 454 -7.11 14.38 1.93
CA VAL A 454 -7.96 13.22 1.66
C VAL A 454 -9.40 13.52 2.07
N LEU A 455 -10.36 13.12 1.24
CA LEU A 455 -11.77 13.01 1.60
C LEU A 455 -12.17 11.53 1.58
N SER A 456 -12.58 10.99 2.72
CA SER A 456 -13.06 9.61 2.84
C SER A 456 -14.47 9.44 2.26
N ASP A 457 -14.87 8.21 1.96
CA ASP A 457 -16.25 7.80 1.60
C ASP A 457 -17.32 8.42 2.52
N ASN A 458 -17.07 8.47 3.84
CA ASN A 458 -17.95 9.12 4.81
C ASN A 458 -18.03 10.63 4.60
N THR A 459 -16.91 11.28 4.31
CA THR A 459 -16.88 12.72 4.02
C THR A 459 -17.61 13.02 2.71
N LEU A 460 -17.43 12.19 1.68
CA LEU A 460 -18.12 12.31 0.39
C LEU A 460 -19.63 12.11 0.54
N ALA A 461 -20.07 11.25 1.46
CA ALA A 461 -21.48 11.04 1.77
C ALA A 461 -22.19 12.30 2.31
N ASN A 462 -21.46 13.30 2.82
CA ASN A 462 -22.04 14.57 3.25
C ASN A 462 -22.61 15.40 2.08
N SER A 463 -22.27 15.05 0.83
CA SER A 463 -22.83 15.68 -0.37
C SER A 463 -24.20 15.14 -0.80
N ARG A 464 -24.80 14.19 -0.07
CA ARG A 464 -26.10 13.57 -0.42
C ARG A 464 -27.20 14.59 -0.70
N GLY A 465 -27.34 15.60 0.15
CA GLY A 465 -28.34 16.66 -0.03
C GLY A 465 -28.08 17.52 -1.27
N VAL A 466 -26.81 17.72 -1.63
CA VAL A 466 -26.40 18.44 -2.85
C VAL A 466 -26.81 17.64 -4.09
N VAL A 467 -26.51 16.34 -4.10
CA VAL A 467 -26.86 15.43 -5.18
C VAL A 467 -28.38 15.36 -5.38
N GLU A 468 -29.13 15.21 -4.29
CA GLU A 468 -30.60 15.13 -4.32
C GLU A 468 -31.22 16.40 -4.91
N GLN A 469 -30.76 17.58 -4.49
CA GLN A 469 -31.26 18.85 -5.02
C GLN A 469 -30.89 19.07 -6.50
N LEU A 470 -29.71 18.64 -6.93
CA LEU A 470 -29.30 18.78 -8.35
C LEU A 470 -30.01 17.79 -9.29
N LEU A 471 -30.35 16.60 -8.80
CA LEU A 471 -30.99 15.56 -9.60
C LEU A 471 -32.52 15.51 -9.45
N GLY A 472 -33.06 16.06 -8.38
CA GLY A 472 -34.46 15.89 -7.97
C GLY A 472 -34.77 14.48 -7.43
N GLU A 473 -33.75 13.71 -7.08
CA GLU A 473 -33.89 12.33 -6.55
C GLU A 473 -32.70 11.97 -5.66
N ALA A 474 -32.96 11.23 -4.58
CA ALA A 474 -31.91 10.73 -3.71
C ALA A 474 -31.02 9.71 -4.45
N ARG A 475 -29.70 9.94 -4.40
CA ARG A 475 -28.65 9.07 -4.96
C ARG A 475 -27.48 8.97 -4.00
N PRO A 476 -27.60 8.21 -2.90
CA PRO A 476 -26.56 8.12 -1.87
C PRO A 476 -25.23 7.51 -2.37
N GLU A 477 -25.25 6.87 -3.53
CA GLU A 477 -24.08 6.30 -4.21
C GLU A 477 -23.30 7.32 -5.01
N LEU A 478 -23.84 8.52 -5.25
CA LEU A 478 -23.14 9.59 -5.95
C LEU A 478 -22.65 10.63 -4.96
N TYR A 479 -21.59 11.35 -5.33
CA TYR A 479 -21.10 12.48 -4.55
C TYR A 479 -20.76 13.69 -5.43
N VAL A 480 -20.71 14.85 -4.77
CA VAL A 480 -20.05 16.07 -5.26
C VAL A 480 -19.00 16.47 -4.21
N ALA A 481 -17.78 16.79 -4.65
CA ALA A 481 -16.71 17.27 -3.78
C ALA A 481 -15.98 18.45 -4.43
N ILE A 482 -15.45 19.37 -3.63
CA ILE A 482 -14.73 20.55 -4.08
C ILE A 482 -13.26 20.41 -3.72
N VAL A 483 -12.36 20.82 -4.60
CA VAL A 483 -10.94 21.02 -4.31
C VAL A 483 -10.63 22.49 -4.58
N SER A 484 -10.19 23.21 -3.55
CA SER A 484 -9.94 24.66 -3.59
C SER A 484 -8.70 25.03 -2.77
N ARG A 485 -8.15 26.23 -2.96
CA ARG A 485 -7.16 26.83 -2.05
C ARG A 485 -7.78 27.42 -0.79
N ASP A 486 -9.06 27.75 -0.86
CA ASP A 486 -9.82 28.37 0.20
C ASP A 486 -11.27 27.86 0.10
N CYS A 487 -11.66 27.03 1.07
CA CYS A 487 -12.99 26.44 1.10
C CYS A 487 -14.07 27.44 1.51
N ALA A 488 -13.74 28.49 2.27
CA ALA A 488 -14.69 29.55 2.62
C ALA A 488 -15.00 30.41 1.41
N THR A 489 -13.99 30.80 0.64
CA THR A 489 -14.18 31.47 -0.66
C THR A 489 -14.95 30.58 -1.63
N ALA A 490 -14.71 29.27 -1.62
CA ALA A 490 -15.49 28.33 -2.43
C ALA A 490 -16.98 28.32 -2.09
N ALA A 491 -17.31 28.18 -0.80
CA ALA A 491 -18.70 28.21 -0.35
C ALA A 491 -19.39 29.55 -0.69
N ALA A 492 -18.67 30.68 -0.60
CA ALA A 492 -19.23 32.00 -0.90
C ALA A 492 -19.48 32.26 -2.40
N LEU A 493 -18.74 31.59 -3.29
CA LEU A 493 -18.85 31.78 -4.74
C LEU A 493 -19.74 30.75 -5.43
N LEU A 494 -19.92 29.58 -4.84
CA LEU A 494 -20.73 28.51 -5.42
C LEU A 494 -22.23 28.77 -5.16
N PRO A 495 -23.10 28.45 -6.12
CA PRO A 495 -24.54 28.62 -5.95
C PRO A 495 -25.12 27.45 -5.14
N THR A 496 -26.17 27.68 -4.36
CA THR A 496 -26.88 26.60 -3.68
C THR A 496 -27.46 25.61 -4.69
N PRO A 497 -27.23 24.28 -4.57
CA PRO A 497 -26.70 23.60 -3.38
C PRO A 497 -25.20 23.27 -3.41
N LEU A 498 -24.44 23.71 -4.43
CA LEU A 498 -23.02 23.37 -4.57
C LEU A 498 -22.15 23.95 -3.44
N ASP A 499 -22.58 25.05 -2.82
CA ASP A 499 -21.97 25.67 -1.63
C ASP A 499 -21.87 24.73 -0.41
N ALA A 500 -22.77 23.75 -0.31
CA ALA A 500 -22.79 22.77 0.78
C ALA A 500 -21.97 21.50 0.51
N ALA A 501 -21.31 21.40 -0.65
CA ALA A 501 -20.49 20.22 -0.97
C ALA A 501 -19.23 20.15 -0.09
N PRO A 502 -18.80 18.95 0.35
CA PRO A 502 -17.56 18.77 1.09
C PRO A 502 -16.38 19.32 0.28
N CYS A 503 -15.51 20.06 0.95
CA CYS A 503 -14.40 20.76 0.34
C CYS A 503 -13.05 20.29 0.91
N ALA A 504 -12.12 19.96 0.02
CA ALA A 504 -10.72 19.71 0.31
C ALA A 504 -9.92 21.00 0.08
N GLU A 505 -9.49 21.64 1.16
CA GLU A 505 -8.63 22.82 1.11
C GLU A 505 -7.18 22.41 0.89
N VAL A 506 -6.54 22.89 -0.18
CA VAL A 506 -5.16 22.55 -0.54
C VAL A 506 -4.19 23.60 0.02
N PRO A 507 -3.40 23.28 1.06
CA PRO A 507 -2.55 24.26 1.71
C PRO A 507 -1.48 24.82 0.76
N THR A 508 -1.23 26.13 0.85
CA THR A 508 -0.14 26.82 0.13
C THR A 508 1.09 27.05 0.99
N THR A 509 0.95 26.89 2.30
CA THR A 509 2.01 27.09 3.30
C THR A 509 1.99 25.95 4.32
N GLY A 510 3.09 25.78 5.06
CA GLY A 510 3.24 24.69 6.02
C GLY A 510 3.60 23.35 5.36
N TRP A 511 3.45 22.27 6.13
CA TRP A 511 3.73 20.91 5.67
C TRP A 511 2.60 19.97 6.10
N PRO A 512 2.05 19.16 5.17
CA PRO A 512 2.26 19.17 3.72
C PRO A 512 1.57 20.37 3.04
N SER A 513 2.15 20.89 1.95
CA SER A 513 1.57 21.99 1.15
C SER A 513 2.02 21.95 -0.30
N ALA A 514 1.36 22.69 -1.18
CA ALA A 514 1.73 22.87 -2.59
C ALA A 514 1.66 24.35 -3.02
N PRO A 515 2.70 24.90 -3.66
CA PRO A 515 2.69 26.26 -4.22
C PRO A 515 1.53 26.49 -5.22
N LEU A 516 1.15 27.75 -5.45
CA LEU A 516 0.01 28.11 -6.31
C LEU A 516 0.20 27.72 -7.79
N ASP A 517 1.44 27.76 -8.27
CA ASP A 517 1.84 27.41 -9.63
C ASP A 517 2.08 25.90 -9.82
N GLU A 518 1.96 25.12 -8.75
CA GLU A 518 2.21 23.69 -8.77
C GLU A 518 1.05 22.89 -9.38
N THR A 519 1.39 21.77 -10.03
CA THR A 519 0.39 20.90 -10.65
C THR A 519 -0.13 19.89 -9.63
N LEU A 520 -1.45 19.82 -9.51
CA LEU A 520 -2.15 18.89 -8.64
C LEU A 520 -2.79 17.77 -9.46
N SER A 521 -2.81 16.59 -8.88
CA SER A 521 -3.59 15.45 -9.37
C SER A 521 -4.57 15.00 -8.31
N VAL A 522 -5.77 14.62 -8.74
CA VAL A 522 -6.78 14.03 -7.85
C VAL A 522 -6.89 12.55 -8.21
N TRP A 523 -6.92 11.71 -7.19
CA TRP A 523 -7.04 10.26 -7.34
C TRP A 523 -8.18 9.75 -6.47
N GLU A 524 -9.08 8.98 -7.07
CA GLU A 524 -10.06 8.18 -6.35
C GLU A 524 -9.51 6.77 -6.15
N ARG A 525 -9.74 6.22 -4.96
CA ARG A 525 -9.28 4.86 -4.63
C ARG A 525 -10.43 4.05 -4.09
N ALA A 526 -10.56 2.83 -4.59
CA ALA A 526 -11.57 1.88 -4.16
C ALA A 526 -10.87 0.64 -3.61
N TYR A 527 -11.02 0.40 -2.31
CA TYR A 527 -10.37 -0.67 -1.56
C TYR A 527 -11.32 -1.83 -1.35
N ALA A 528 -10.90 -2.99 -1.85
CA ALA A 528 -11.53 -4.30 -1.73
C ALA A 528 -13.04 -4.31 -2.01
N ASP A 529 -13.43 -4.90 -3.13
CA ASP A 529 -14.83 -5.21 -3.42
C ASP A 529 -15.41 -6.08 -2.29
N VAL A 530 -16.59 -5.71 -1.81
CA VAL A 530 -17.22 -6.36 -0.65
C VAL A 530 -17.63 -7.81 -0.92
N ARG A 531 -17.65 -8.24 -2.18
CA ARG A 531 -18.03 -9.58 -2.62
C ARG A 531 -16.81 -10.47 -2.85
N THR A 532 -15.75 -9.91 -3.44
CA THR A 532 -14.56 -10.66 -3.86
C THR A 532 -13.37 -10.46 -2.94
N HIS A 533 -13.40 -9.45 -2.07
CA HIS A 533 -12.37 -9.14 -1.06
C HIS A 533 -10.98 -8.82 -1.67
N VAL A 534 -11.00 -8.35 -2.91
CA VAL A 534 -9.85 -7.91 -3.73
C VAL A 534 -10.25 -6.62 -4.44
N GLY A 535 -9.28 -5.90 -5.00
CA GLY A 535 -9.51 -4.64 -5.71
C GLY A 535 -10.64 -4.79 -6.73
N PRO A 536 -11.57 -3.83 -6.82
CA PRO A 536 -12.73 -3.96 -7.71
C PRO A 536 -12.31 -4.12 -9.18
N ASP A 537 -13.15 -4.77 -9.98
CA ASP A 537 -12.90 -4.83 -11.42
C ASP A 537 -13.17 -3.46 -12.05
N VAL A 538 -12.09 -2.81 -12.53
CA VAL A 538 -12.13 -1.52 -13.23
C VAL A 538 -13.16 -1.48 -14.35
N ARG A 539 -13.40 -2.61 -15.04
CA ARG A 539 -14.38 -2.69 -16.13
C ARG A 539 -15.81 -2.51 -15.62
N LEU A 540 -16.08 -2.84 -14.36
CA LEU A 540 -17.40 -2.75 -13.73
C LEU A 540 -17.62 -1.43 -12.99
N MET A 541 -16.56 -0.65 -12.78
CA MET A 541 -16.59 0.63 -12.06
C MET A 541 -17.02 1.79 -12.95
N VAL A 542 -17.48 2.87 -12.31
CA VAL A 542 -17.68 4.17 -12.96
C VAL A 542 -16.57 5.13 -12.55
N MET A 543 -15.89 5.70 -13.55
CA MET A 543 -14.83 6.68 -13.30
C MET A 543 -15.41 8.05 -12.90
N PRO A 544 -14.74 8.79 -12.01
CA PRO A 544 -15.17 10.12 -11.57
C PRO A 544 -14.95 11.15 -12.69
N GLN A 545 -15.60 12.30 -12.58
CA GLN A 545 -15.51 13.39 -13.55
C GLN A 545 -15.07 14.68 -12.85
N MET A 546 -14.39 15.53 -13.61
CA MET A 546 -13.94 16.83 -13.11
C MET A 546 -14.68 17.96 -13.83
N ILE A 547 -15.04 18.99 -13.06
CA ILE A 547 -15.48 20.28 -13.58
C ILE A 547 -14.53 21.34 -13.04
N THR A 548 -13.78 22.00 -13.92
CA THR A 548 -12.96 23.15 -13.51
C THR A 548 -13.80 24.42 -13.56
N ALA A 549 -13.66 25.31 -12.60
CA ALA A 549 -14.32 26.61 -12.57
C ALA A 549 -13.35 27.74 -12.20
N PHE A 550 -13.70 28.96 -12.60
CA PHE A 550 -12.93 30.18 -12.41
C PHE A 550 -11.50 30.07 -12.98
N ASP A 551 -10.49 30.39 -12.18
CA ASP A 551 -9.08 30.45 -12.60
C ASP A 551 -8.37 29.08 -12.59
N ALA A 552 -9.12 27.98 -12.44
CA ALA A 552 -8.54 26.64 -12.46
C ALA A 552 -8.02 26.29 -13.87
N VAL A 553 -6.73 25.98 -13.95
CA VAL A 553 -6.07 25.66 -15.22
C VAL A 553 -5.96 24.14 -15.37
N SER A 554 -6.60 23.59 -16.40
CA SER A 554 -6.41 22.18 -16.79
C SER A 554 -5.02 21.96 -17.37
N VAL A 555 -4.31 20.96 -16.84
CA VAL A 555 -2.99 20.53 -17.30
C VAL A 555 -3.09 19.13 -17.86
N ASN A 556 -2.62 18.92 -19.09
CA ASN A 556 -2.60 17.59 -19.68
C ASN A 556 -1.47 16.76 -19.04
N PRO A 557 -1.76 15.59 -18.45
CA PRO A 557 -0.77 14.76 -17.77
C PRO A 557 0.42 14.36 -18.66
N ARG A 558 0.25 14.31 -19.99
CA ARG A 558 1.33 13.97 -20.94
C ARG A 558 2.44 15.01 -21.01
N PHE A 559 2.17 16.25 -20.60
CA PHE A 559 3.13 17.35 -20.64
C PHE A 559 3.69 17.71 -19.26
N VAL A 560 3.42 16.89 -18.25
CA VAL A 560 3.95 17.09 -16.90
C VAL A 560 5.23 16.28 -16.74
N SER A 561 6.32 16.95 -16.41
CA SER A 561 7.56 16.27 -16.02
C SER A 561 7.37 15.66 -14.64
N TRP A 562 7.49 14.34 -14.56
CA TRP A 562 7.68 13.64 -13.29
C TRP A 562 9.17 13.76 -12.97
N GLY A 563 9.51 14.34 -11.82
CA GLY A 563 10.89 14.67 -11.42
C GLY A 563 11.78 13.47 -11.14
#